data_AF-A0A238X0N6-F1
#
_entry.id   AF-A0A238X0N6-F1
#
_cell.length_a   1.000
_cell.length_b   1.000
_cell.length_c   1.000
_cell.angle_alpha   90.00
_cell.angle_beta   90.00
_cell.angle_gamma   90.00
#
_symmetry.space_group_name_H-M   'P 1'
#
loop_
_entity.id
_entity.type
_entity.pdbx_description
1 polymer ?
#
loop_
_entity_poly.entity_id
_entity_poly.type
_entity_poly.pdbx_seq_one_letter_code
_entity_poly.pdbx_strand_id
1 'polypeptide(L)'
;MSNSTDTPSGESIVECQFQNGSISVYDTYLTIERAKGSNYENKRIEMNEIYDVTHTSGIITGHIQIHQHGVEPDAGGFFTHPVDENTLYFQRAKRSCAEQARDAIIERMAGDRAE
;
A
#
# COMPACT_ATOMS: atom_id res chain seq x y z
N MET A 1 5.07 32.06 -7.23
CA MET A 1 3.87 31.20 -7.28
C MET A 1 4.12 30.06 -6.33
N SER A 2 3.48 30.12 -5.16
CA SER A 2 3.58 29.09 -4.13
C SER A 2 2.92 27.81 -4.63
N ASN A 3 3.58 26.67 -4.44
CA ASN A 3 2.89 25.41 -4.30
C ASN A 3 3.65 24.60 -3.23
N SER A 4 3.36 24.92 -1.97
CA SER A 4 3.74 24.08 -0.84
C SER A 4 2.87 22.83 -0.92
N THR A 5 3.38 21.80 -1.59
CA THR A 5 2.88 20.45 -1.37
C THR A 5 3.25 20.10 0.07
N ASP A 6 2.22 19.98 0.89
CA ASP A 6 2.25 19.44 2.25
C ASP A 6 2.71 17.97 2.15
N THR A 7 4.03 17.76 2.01
CA THR A 7 4.62 16.44 2.23
C THR A 7 4.58 16.22 3.73
N PRO A 8 3.89 15.19 4.24
CA PRO A 8 3.87 14.95 5.67
C PRO A 8 5.31 14.77 6.15
N SER A 9 5.68 15.49 7.21
CA SER A 9 7.05 15.62 7.70
C SER A 9 7.52 14.30 8.34
N GLY A 10 8.00 13.37 7.53
CA GLY A 10 8.60 12.11 7.96
C GLY A 10 9.41 11.50 6.83
N GLU A 11 10.53 10.88 7.15
CA GLU A 11 11.25 10.05 6.18
C GLU A 11 10.51 8.72 6.04
N SER A 12 10.18 8.33 4.82
CA SER A 12 9.55 7.03 4.57
C SER A 12 10.56 5.91 4.82
N ILE A 13 10.19 4.87 5.56
CA ILE A 13 11.03 3.70 5.79
C ILE A 13 11.15 2.86 4.51
N VAL A 14 10.04 2.75 3.77
CA VAL A 14 9.98 2.07 2.49
C VAL A 14 9.18 2.93 1.52
N GLU A 15 9.71 3.10 0.32
CA GLU A 15 9.00 3.70 -0.81
C GLU A 15 9.10 2.77 -2.02
N CYS A 16 7.95 2.39 -2.59
CA CYS A 16 7.88 1.54 -3.76
C CYS A 16 7.02 2.17 -4.85
N GLN A 17 7.59 2.29 -6.06
CA GLN A 17 6.84 2.62 -7.27
C GLN A 17 6.36 1.37 -8.02
N PHE A 18 5.07 1.36 -8.32
CA PHE A 18 4.32 0.27 -8.94
C PHE A 18 3.58 0.73 -10.20
N GLN A 19 2.87 -0.18 -10.86
CA GLN A 19 2.27 0.09 -12.17
C GLN A 19 1.11 1.08 -12.11
N ASN A 20 0.31 1.04 -11.04
CA ASN A 20 -0.89 1.85 -10.86
C ASN A 20 -0.75 2.88 -9.71
N GLY A 21 0.46 3.12 -9.24
CA GLY A 21 0.73 4.04 -8.13
C GLY A 21 2.02 3.74 -7.39
N SER A 22 2.20 4.38 -6.24
CA SER A 22 3.26 4.10 -5.28
C SER A 22 2.67 3.83 -3.89
N ILE A 23 3.48 3.17 -3.05
CA ILE A 23 3.23 3.06 -1.62
C ILE A 23 4.44 3.58 -0.87
N SER A 24 4.20 4.41 0.14
CA SER A 24 5.21 4.88 1.08
C SER A 24 4.78 4.54 2.50
N VAL A 25 5.65 3.85 3.24
CA VAL A 25 5.39 3.39 4.61
C VAL A 25 6.15 4.28 5.59
N TYR A 26 5.42 4.80 6.58
CA TYR A 26 5.92 5.61 7.68
C TYR A 26 5.72 4.88 9.01
N ASP A 27 6.15 5.46 10.12
CA ASP A 27 6.02 4.82 11.43
C ASP A 27 4.57 4.58 11.87
N THR A 28 3.68 5.55 11.66
CA THR A 28 2.30 5.48 12.15
C THR A 28 1.25 5.41 11.04
N TYR A 29 1.64 5.55 9.77
CA TYR A 29 0.73 5.53 8.64
C TYR A 29 1.43 5.06 7.36
N LEU A 30 0.65 4.77 6.34
CA LEU A 30 1.14 4.62 4.97
C LEU A 30 0.38 5.55 4.04
N THR A 31 0.98 5.81 2.88
CA THR A 31 0.34 6.54 1.79
C THR A 31 0.33 5.70 0.53
N ILE A 32 -0.73 5.84 -0.24
CA ILE A 32 -0.89 5.30 -1.59
C ILE A 32 -1.08 6.49 -2.52
N GLU A 33 -0.13 6.74 -3.40
CA GLU A 33 -0.30 7.72 -4.47
C GLU A 33 -0.69 7.01 -5.75
N ARG A 34 -1.76 7.47 -6.41
CA ARG A 34 -2.31 6.82 -7.60
C ARG A 34 -1.74 7.44 -8.87
N ALA A 35 -1.51 6.58 -9.87
CA ALA A 35 -1.11 7.04 -11.18
C ALA A 35 -2.20 7.94 -11.81
N LYS A 36 -1.78 8.90 -12.64
CA LYS A 36 -2.72 9.77 -13.37
C LYS A 36 -3.68 8.92 -14.23
N GLY A 37 -4.98 9.12 -14.05
CA GLY A 37 -6.04 8.36 -14.73
C GLY A 37 -6.56 7.14 -13.97
N SER A 38 -6.09 6.91 -12.74
CA SER A 38 -6.73 6.00 -11.78
C SER A 38 -8.16 6.44 -11.47
N ASN A 39 -9.07 5.48 -11.26
CA ASN A 39 -10.42 5.73 -10.74
C ASN A 39 -10.45 5.94 -9.22
N TYR A 40 -9.32 5.68 -8.55
CA TYR A 40 -9.13 5.86 -7.11
C TYR A 40 -8.27 7.08 -6.83
N GLU A 41 -8.57 7.78 -5.73
CA GLU A 41 -7.79 8.91 -5.24
C GLU A 41 -6.55 8.46 -4.47
N ASN A 42 -5.65 9.42 -4.22
CA ASN A 42 -4.55 9.23 -3.29
C ASN A 42 -5.11 9.02 -1.89
N LYS A 43 -4.46 8.14 -1.12
CA LYS A 43 -4.98 7.71 0.17
C LYS A 43 -3.88 7.72 1.22
N ARG A 44 -4.25 8.08 2.44
CA ARG A 44 -3.46 7.86 3.65
C ARG A 44 -4.25 6.90 4.53
N ILE A 45 -3.56 5.90 5.09
CA ILE A 45 -4.16 4.91 5.98
C ILE A 45 -3.33 4.88 7.25
N GLU A 46 -3.95 5.11 8.39
CA GLU A 46 -3.26 5.02 9.69
C GLU A 46 -3.01 3.55 10.02
N MET A 47 -1.88 3.22 10.67
CA MET A 47 -1.49 1.83 10.94
C MET A 47 -2.52 1.10 11.81
N ASN A 48 -3.18 1.81 12.72
CA ASN A 48 -4.23 1.29 13.57
C ASN A 48 -5.55 0.99 12.82
N GLU A 49 -5.71 1.47 11.59
CA GLU A 49 -6.83 1.13 10.71
C GLU A 49 -6.54 -0.13 9.90
N ILE A 50 -5.30 -0.59 9.85
CA ILE A 50 -4.88 -1.77 9.08
C ILE A 50 -4.98 -3.00 9.96
N TYR A 51 -5.61 -4.05 9.45
CA TYR A 51 -5.72 -5.33 10.16
C TYR A 51 -5.02 -6.50 9.46
N ASP A 52 -4.72 -6.36 8.17
CA ASP A 52 -3.96 -7.36 7.40
C ASP A 52 -3.32 -6.74 6.15
N VAL A 53 -2.33 -7.44 5.58
CA VAL A 53 -1.70 -7.10 4.31
C VAL A 53 -1.51 -8.34 3.46
N THR A 54 -2.24 -8.42 2.34
CA THR A 54 -2.07 -9.51 1.37
C THR A 54 -0.96 -9.17 0.38
N HIS A 55 -0.05 -10.13 0.15
CA HIS A 55 0.98 -10.04 -0.88
C HIS A 55 0.97 -11.29 -1.76
N THR A 56 0.68 -11.10 -3.05
CA THR A 56 0.69 -12.17 -4.05
C THR A 56 1.70 -11.83 -5.13
N SER A 57 2.70 -12.69 -5.35
CA SER A 57 3.78 -12.39 -6.29
C SER A 57 3.42 -12.62 -7.76
N GLY A 58 2.47 -13.52 -8.03
CA GLY A 58 2.12 -14.00 -9.37
C GLY A 58 3.31 -14.51 -10.21
N ILE A 59 3.04 -14.88 -11.47
CA ILE A 59 4.09 -15.30 -12.42
C ILE A 59 4.68 -14.09 -13.17
N ILE A 60 3.79 -13.19 -13.63
CA ILE A 60 4.13 -12.02 -14.44
C ILE A 60 3.94 -10.74 -13.61
N THR A 61 2.76 -10.59 -13.01
CA THR A 61 2.37 -9.48 -12.15
C THR A 61 1.95 -10.00 -10.78
N GLY A 62 2.33 -9.27 -9.74
CA GLY A 62 1.87 -9.46 -8.38
C GLY A 62 1.07 -8.26 -7.88
N HIS A 63 0.52 -8.37 -6.69
CA HIS A 63 -0.14 -7.27 -6.00
C HIS A 63 0.15 -7.27 -4.51
N ILE A 64 0.07 -6.08 -3.93
CA ILE A 64 -0.06 -5.86 -2.49
C ILE A 64 -1.43 -5.21 -2.25
N GLN A 65 -2.16 -5.71 -1.25
CA GLN A 65 -3.47 -5.20 -0.87
C GLN A 65 -3.50 -4.94 0.63
N ILE A 66 -3.86 -3.71 1.00
CA ILE A 66 -3.96 -3.27 2.40
C ILE A 66 -5.39 -3.51 2.90
N HIS A 67 -5.55 -4.33 3.94
CA HIS A 67 -6.86 -4.58 4.52
C HIS A 67 -7.11 -3.56 5.64
N GLN A 68 -8.06 -2.66 5.40
CA GLN A 68 -8.38 -1.55 6.29
C GLN A 68 -9.76 -1.75 6.91
N HIS A 69 -9.89 -1.43 8.20
CA HIS A 69 -11.18 -1.39 8.88
C HIS A 69 -12.14 -0.41 8.18
N GLY A 70 -13.37 -0.84 7.95
CA GLY A 70 -14.40 -0.03 7.27
C GLY A 70 -14.31 0.01 5.75
N VAL A 71 -13.31 -0.67 5.15
CA VAL A 71 -13.19 -0.84 3.69
C VAL A 71 -13.32 -2.33 3.39
N GLU A 72 -14.32 -2.71 2.59
CA GLU A 72 -14.45 -4.09 2.15
C GLU A 72 -13.36 -4.40 1.10
N PRO A 73 -12.45 -5.34 1.36
CA PRO A 73 -11.42 -5.70 0.40
C PRO A 73 -12.08 -6.38 -0.80
N ASP A 74 -11.72 -5.97 -2.01
CA ASP A 74 -12.08 -6.77 -3.19
C ASP A 74 -11.23 -8.04 -3.13
N ALA A 75 -11.86 -9.21 -3.04
CA ALA A 75 -11.12 -10.47 -3.04
C ALA A 75 -10.55 -10.83 -4.43
N GLY A 76 -11.07 -10.18 -5.49
CA GLY A 76 -10.94 -10.69 -6.85
C GLY A 76 -11.75 -11.99 -7.02
N GLY A 77 -12.20 -12.25 -8.25
CA GLY A 77 -12.84 -13.51 -8.61
C GLY A 77 -11.81 -14.58 -9.00
N PHE A 78 -12.26 -15.80 -9.29
CA PHE A 78 -11.40 -16.89 -9.79
C PHE A 78 -10.59 -16.52 -11.05
N PHE A 79 -11.04 -15.51 -11.81
CA PHE A 79 -10.42 -15.02 -13.04
C PHE A 79 -10.04 -13.53 -13.02
N THR A 80 -10.34 -12.80 -11.93
CA THR A 80 -10.09 -11.35 -11.85
C THR A 80 -9.23 -11.03 -10.65
N HIS A 81 -8.21 -10.21 -10.86
CA HIS A 81 -7.42 -9.68 -9.76
C HIS A 81 -8.26 -8.70 -8.92
N PRO A 82 -7.96 -8.56 -7.62
CA PRO A 82 -8.63 -7.60 -6.75
C PRO A 82 -8.35 -6.16 -7.20
N VAL A 83 -9.37 -5.34 -7.43
CA VAL A 83 -9.20 -3.96 -7.89
C VAL A 83 -9.95 -3.03 -6.95
N ASP A 84 -9.32 -2.67 -5.84
CA ASP A 84 -9.85 -1.68 -4.89
C ASP A 84 -8.88 -0.52 -4.63
N GLU A 85 -9.37 0.43 -3.83
CA GLU A 85 -8.64 1.62 -3.41
C GLU A 85 -7.42 1.32 -2.52
N ASN A 86 -7.21 0.08 -2.09
CA ASN A 86 -6.08 -0.35 -1.28
C ASN A 86 -5.13 -1.32 -2.00
N THR A 87 -5.39 -1.60 -3.29
CA THR A 87 -4.59 -2.56 -4.08
C THR A 87 -3.63 -1.88 -5.04
N LEU A 88 -2.36 -2.32 -5.03
CA LEU A 88 -1.31 -1.90 -5.96
C LEU A 88 -0.66 -3.09 -6.67
N TYR A 89 -0.41 -2.93 -7.96
CA TYR A 89 0.12 -3.98 -8.83
C TYR A 89 1.57 -3.75 -9.21
N PHE A 90 2.40 -4.77 -9.02
CA PHE A 90 3.82 -4.69 -9.30
C PHE A 90 4.25 -5.74 -10.32
N GLN A 91 5.25 -5.39 -11.12
CA GLN A 91 5.93 -6.37 -11.97
C GLN A 91 6.92 -7.16 -11.13
N ARG A 92 7.31 -8.35 -11.61
CA ARG A 92 8.28 -9.23 -10.94
C ARG A 92 9.54 -8.50 -10.43
N ALA A 93 10.07 -7.53 -11.17
CA ALA A 93 11.26 -6.76 -10.80
C ALA A 93 11.09 -5.90 -9.52
N LYS A 94 9.84 -5.62 -9.13
CA LYS A 94 9.49 -4.81 -7.95
C LYS A 94 9.00 -5.66 -6.76
N ARG A 95 9.05 -6.99 -6.90
CA ARG A 95 8.61 -7.94 -5.87
C ARG A 95 9.33 -7.75 -4.53
N SER A 96 10.65 -7.59 -4.55
CA SER A 96 11.42 -7.38 -3.31
C SER A 96 11.00 -6.11 -2.57
N CYS A 97 10.69 -5.04 -3.30
CA CYS A 97 10.17 -3.81 -2.71
C CYS A 97 8.78 -4.04 -2.09
N ALA A 98 7.89 -4.74 -2.80
CA ALA A 98 6.57 -5.08 -2.26
C ALA A 98 6.63 -5.97 -1.01
N GLU A 99 7.58 -6.92 -0.97
CA GLU A 99 7.85 -7.74 0.22
C GLU A 99 8.34 -6.87 1.39
N GLN A 100 9.27 -5.93 1.14
CA GLN A 100 9.74 -4.98 2.17
C GLN A 100 8.62 -4.08 2.67
N ALA A 101 7.75 -3.57 1.78
CA ALA A 101 6.61 -2.75 2.16
C ALA A 101 5.63 -3.54 3.05
N ARG A 102 5.30 -4.78 2.68
CA ARG A 102 4.47 -5.67 3.51
C ARG A 102 5.09 -5.85 4.90
N ASP A 103 6.36 -6.23 4.95
CA ASP A 103 7.04 -6.54 6.21
C ASP A 103 7.11 -5.31 7.13
N ALA A 104 7.41 -4.14 6.56
CA ALA A 104 7.42 -2.88 7.31
C ALA A 104 6.05 -2.50 7.90
N ILE A 105 4.95 -2.78 7.19
CA ILE A 105 3.58 -2.54 7.67
C ILE A 105 3.23 -3.53 8.79
N ILE A 106 3.48 -4.83 8.58
CA ILE A 106 3.18 -5.87 9.59
C ILE A 106 3.94 -5.61 10.90
N GLU A 107 5.23 -5.25 10.80
CA GLU A 107 6.04 -4.91 11.97
C GLU A 107 5.42 -3.76 12.79
N ARG A 108 4.91 -2.74 12.11
CA ARG A 108 4.30 -1.55 12.75
C ARG A 108 2.94 -1.84 13.36
N MET A 109 2.11 -2.65 12.69
CA MET A 109 0.86 -3.15 13.26
C MET A 109 1.08 -4.00 14.51
N ALA A 110 2.24 -4.65 14.65
CA ALA A 110 2.60 -5.43 15.84
C ALA A 110 3.19 -4.55 16.96
N GLY A 111 3.87 -3.46 16.62
CA GLY A 111 4.45 -2.50 17.57
C GLY A 111 3.44 -1.88 18.53
N ASP A 112 2.19 -1.70 18.10
CA ASP A 112 1.08 -1.19 18.93
C ASP A 112 0.58 -2.16 20.01
N ARG A 113 1.12 -3.40 20.09
CA ARG A 113 0.73 -4.42 21.10
C ARG A 113 1.74 -4.60 22.23
N ALA A 114 2.81 -3.79 22.27
CA ALA A 114 3.85 -3.87 23.29
C ALA A 114 3.78 -2.70 24.28
N GLU A 115 2.64 -2.57 24.99
CA GLU A 115 2.50 -1.71 26.18
C GLU A 115 1.74 -2.42 27.30
#